data_AF-A0A7X8YSR9-F1
#
_entry.id   AF-A0A7X8YSR9-F1
#
_cell.length_a   1.000
_cell.length_b   1.000
_cell.length_c   1.000
_cell.angle_alpha   90.00
_cell.angle_beta   90.00
_cell.angle_gamma   90.00
#
_symmetry.space_group_name_H-M   'P 1'
#
loop_
_entity.id
_entity.type
_entity.pdbx_description
1 polymer ?
#
loop_
_entity_poly.entity_id
_entity_poly.type
_entity_poly.pdbx_seq_one_letter_code
_entity_poly.pdbx_strand_id
1 'polypeptide(L)'
;MSTIRFCFLFLCSGAALLGAASAQAPGTAPSAAAPAGVPIAGILECGEGYTSHELYDMTITLEEVLRGDEARERVRAADPRNPAEPLGFDYVLARVRFGYRARGVPGTCIHPLSPGQFTAYSPEGEAYAAAAVTPPEPGMQREMKSGDTAEGWLAFLVPETDHAPLLSFSADRGGAVQHGEPKWFLLR
;
A
#
# COMPACT_ATOMS: atom_id res chain seq x y z
N MET A 1 -81.30 1.90 -6.08
CA MET A 1 -80.61 0.59 -6.13
C MET A 1 -79.34 0.75 -6.95
N SER A 2 -78.27 0.17 -6.44
CA SER A 2 -76.85 0.41 -6.75
C SER A 2 -76.42 -0.15 -8.10
N THR A 3 -75.53 0.54 -8.81
CA THR A 3 -74.61 -0.08 -9.78
C THR A 3 -73.21 0.49 -9.64
N ILE A 4 -72.29 -0.45 -9.45
CA ILE A 4 -70.88 -0.33 -9.07
C ILE A 4 -70.03 0.04 -10.29
N ARG A 5 -69.07 0.96 -10.12
CA ARG A 5 -67.98 1.23 -11.09
C ARG A 5 -66.69 0.61 -10.56
N PHE A 6 -66.16 -0.35 -11.31
CA PHE A 6 -64.84 -0.97 -11.11
C PHE A 6 -63.75 0.02 -11.55
N CYS A 7 -62.80 0.33 -10.65
CA CYS A 7 -61.61 1.09 -10.96
C CYS A 7 -60.40 0.14 -10.85
N PHE A 8 -59.79 -0.18 -11.98
CA PHE A 8 -58.57 -0.98 -12.07
C PHE A 8 -57.36 -0.07 -11.81
N LEU A 9 -56.69 -0.25 -10.67
CA LEU A 9 -55.38 0.33 -10.40
C LEU A 9 -54.30 -0.70 -10.76
N PHE A 10 -53.57 -0.44 -11.84
CA PHE A 10 -52.35 -1.14 -12.20
C PHE A 10 -51.21 -0.59 -11.33
N LEU A 11 -50.76 -1.38 -10.35
CA LEU A 11 -49.59 -1.06 -9.52
C LEU A 11 -48.34 -1.63 -10.21
N CYS A 12 -47.54 -0.78 -10.84
CA CYS A 12 -46.21 -1.13 -11.31
C CYS A 12 -45.22 -1.05 -10.13
N SER A 13 -44.96 -2.17 -9.46
CA SER A 13 -43.89 -2.28 -8.47
C SER A 13 -42.56 -2.60 -9.16
N GLY A 14 -41.81 -1.56 -9.54
CA GLY A 14 -40.40 -1.68 -9.92
C GLY A 14 -39.53 -1.67 -8.67
N ALA A 15 -39.15 -2.84 -8.17
CA ALA A 15 -38.15 -2.96 -7.12
C ALA A 15 -36.74 -2.92 -7.74
N ALA A 16 -36.08 -1.76 -7.65
CA ALA A 16 -34.66 -1.64 -7.97
C ALA A 16 -33.84 -2.33 -6.85
N LEU A 17 -33.25 -3.48 -7.17
CA LEU A 17 -32.24 -4.13 -6.33
C LEU A 17 -30.93 -3.33 -6.43
N LEU A 18 -30.76 -2.34 -5.55
CA LEU A 18 -29.46 -1.76 -5.26
C LEU A 18 -28.66 -2.80 -4.45
N GLY A 19 -27.76 -3.51 -5.12
CA GLY A 19 -26.79 -4.37 -4.46
C GLY A 19 -25.88 -3.53 -3.56
N ALA A 20 -25.95 -3.76 -2.25
CA ALA A 20 -25.00 -3.19 -1.32
C ALA A 20 -23.62 -3.85 -1.55
N ALA A 21 -22.71 -3.14 -2.22
CA ALA A 21 -21.32 -3.53 -2.23
C ALA A 21 -20.80 -3.50 -0.79
N SER A 22 -20.29 -4.63 -0.28
CA SER A 22 -19.63 -4.67 1.02
C SER A 22 -18.42 -3.73 0.98
N ALA A 23 -18.35 -2.78 1.92
CA ALA A 23 -17.17 -1.94 2.08
C ALA A 23 -15.97 -2.83 2.43
N GLN A 24 -15.03 -2.96 1.50
CA GLN A 24 -13.77 -3.68 1.72
C GLN A 24 -12.91 -2.90 2.74
N ALA A 25 -12.15 -3.60 3.58
CA ALA A 25 -11.22 -2.94 4.49
C ALA A 25 -10.12 -2.21 3.67
N PRO A 26 -9.67 -1.01 4.09
CA PRO A 26 -8.67 -0.27 3.35
C PRO A 26 -7.39 -1.08 3.11
N GLY A 27 -6.90 -1.02 1.88
CA GLY A 27 -5.66 -1.57 1.40
C GLY A 27 -5.57 -3.09 1.26
N THR A 28 -6.71 -3.79 1.28
CA THR A 28 -6.72 -5.25 1.05
C THR A 28 -6.66 -5.65 -0.42
N ALA A 29 -6.87 -4.71 -1.35
CA ALA A 29 -6.86 -4.92 -2.79
C ALA A 29 -6.54 -3.61 -3.53
N PRO A 30 -6.11 -3.64 -4.80
CA PRO A 30 -5.90 -2.44 -5.61
C PRO A 30 -7.12 -1.50 -5.64
N SER A 31 -8.32 -2.05 -5.81
CA SER A 31 -9.59 -1.30 -5.84
C SER A 31 -9.97 -0.66 -4.51
N ALA A 32 -9.34 -1.11 -3.41
CA ALA A 32 -9.58 -0.65 -2.05
C ALA A 32 -8.31 -0.01 -1.45
N ALA A 33 -7.34 0.40 -2.27
CA ALA A 33 -6.07 0.95 -1.80
C ALA A 33 -6.27 2.09 -0.80
N ALA A 34 -5.51 2.07 0.30
CA ALA A 34 -5.65 3.06 1.35
C ALA A 34 -5.01 4.41 0.94
N PRO A 35 -5.64 5.56 1.26
CA PRO A 35 -4.99 6.85 1.08
C PRO A 35 -3.85 7.04 2.10
N ALA A 36 -3.01 8.05 1.86
CA ALA A 36 -2.00 8.46 2.82
C ALA A 36 -2.61 8.79 4.20
N GLY A 37 -1.87 8.49 5.27
CA GLY A 37 -2.27 8.65 6.67
C GLY A 37 -3.15 7.53 7.23
N VAL A 38 -3.63 6.59 6.42
CA VAL A 38 -4.43 5.45 6.89
C VAL A 38 -3.54 4.25 7.20
N PRO A 39 -3.48 3.78 8.46
CA PRO A 39 -2.72 2.60 8.82
C PRO A 39 -3.42 1.32 8.35
N ILE A 40 -2.67 0.42 7.74
CA ILE A 40 -3.11 -0.94 7.40
C ILE A 40 -2.35 -1.95 8.27
N ALA A 41 -3.09 -2.85 8.90
CA ALA A 41 -2.52 -3.95 9.67
C ALA A 41 -2.33 -5.22 8.82
N GLY A 42 -1.38 -6.05 9.21
CA GLY A 42 -1.18 -7.38 8.67
C GLY A 42 -0.49 -8.30 9.66
N ILE A 43 -0.39 -9.57 9.31
CA ILE A 43 0.32 -10.56 10.12
C ILE A 43 1.47 -11.10 9.29
N LEU A 44 2.65 -11.10 9.91
CA LEU A 44 3.83 -11.75 9.40
C LEU A 44 4.11 -12.97 10.27
N GLU A 45 4.54 -14.04 9.63
CA GLU A 45 5.06 -15.21 10.30
C GLU A 45 6.57 -15.27 10.11
N CYS A 46 7.25 -15.57 11.21
CA CYS A 46 8.67 -15.77 11.25
C CYS A 46 8.98 -17.17 11.79
N GLY A 47 9.85 -17.87 11.07
CA GLY A 47 10.26 -19.24 11.37
C GLY A 47 10.69 -19.93 10.09
N GLU A 48 11.82 -20.64 10.14
CA GLU A 48 12.27 -21.51 9.05
C GLU A 48 12.17 -22.97 9.50
N GLY A 49 11.66 -23.84 8.63
CA GLY A 49 11.65 -25.30 8.83
C GLY A 49 10.82 -25.76 10.04
N TYR A 50 11.46 -26.44 10.99
CA TYR A 50 10.82 -27.04 12.19
C TYR A 50 10.88 -26.14 13.44
N THR A 51 11.20 -24.86 13.27
CA THR A 51 11.21 -23.91 14.40
C THR A 51 9.79 -23.46 14.74
N SER A 52 9.55 -23.05 15.99
CA SER A 52 8.26 -22.53 16.42
C SER A 52 7.89 -21.31 15.57
N HIS A 53 6.78 -21.41 14.84
CA HIS A 53 6.25 -20.30 14.04
C HIS A 53 5.77 -19.18 14.98
N GLU A 54 6.41 -18.03 14.88
CA GLU A 54 6.05 -16.86 15.65
C GLU A 54 5.27 -15.88 14.78
N LEU A 55 4.14 -15.39 15.30
CA LEU A 55 3.31 -14.42 14.62
C LEU A 55 3.59 -13.01 15.11
N TYR A 56 3.70 -12.10 14.16
CA TYR A 56 3.97 -10.69 14.37
C TYR A 56 2.90 -9.85 13.70
N ASP A 57 2.42 -8.84 14.43
CA ASP A 57 1.66 -7.75 13.85
C ASP A 57 2.61 -6.82 13.08
N MET A 58 2.25 -6.55 11.83
CA MET A 58 2.78 -5.41 11.09
C MET A 58 1.72 -4.31 10.97
N THR A 59 2.17 -3.07 10.98
CA THR A 59 1.32 -1.92 10.64
C THR A 59 2.09 -1.02 9.70
N ILE A 60 1.47 -0.65 8.58
CA ILE A 60 2.08 0.16 7.54
C ILE A 60 1.20 1.38 7.31
N THR A 61 1.83 2.56 7.30
CA THR A 61 1.18 3.82 6.94
C THR A 61 2.00 4.49 5.85
N LEU A 62 1.36 4.83 4.73
CA LEU A 62 1.94 5.77 3.77
C LEU A 62 1.70 7.17 4.33
N GLU A 63 2.74 7.82 4.84
CA GLU A 63 2.63 9.10 5.55
C GLU A 63 2.54 10.29 4.60
N GLU A 64 3.30 10.25 3.50
CA GLU A 64 3.50 11.38 2.61
C GLU A 64 3.84 10.88 1.20
N VAL A 65 3.30 11.54 0.18
CA VAL A 65 3.64 11.33 -1.22
C VAL A 65 4.02 12.66 -1.83
N LEU A 66 5.22 12.74 -2.41
CA LEU A 66 5.67 13.90 -3.18
C LEU A 66 5.85 13.50 -4.64
N ARG A 67 5.60 14.43 -5.55
CA ARG A 67 5.71 14.21 -6.99
C ARG A 67 6.18 15.46 -7.72
N GLY A 68 6.73 15.26 -8.92
CA GLY A 68 7.11 16.35 -9.81
C GLY A 68 8.26 17.16 -9.25
N ASP A 69 8.18 18.49 -9.37
CA ASP A 69 9.24 19.42 -8.98
C ASP A 69 9.71 19.22 -7.53
N GLU A 70 8.78 19.07 -6.59
CA GLU A 70 9.10 18.88 -5.17
C GLU A 70 9.86 17.57 -4.93
N ALA A 71 9.43 16.46 -5.55
CA ALA A 71 10.11 15.18 -5.43
C ALA A 71 11.51 15.23 -6.07
N ARG A 72 11.63 15.86 -7.25
CA ARG A 72 12.91 16.04 -7.94
C ARG A 72 13.90 16.83 -7.11
N GLU A 73 13.47 17.94 -6.52
CA GLU A 73 14.32 18.76 -5.65
C GLU A 73 14.81 17.94 -4.46
N ARG A 74 13.93 17.16 -3.83
CA ARG A 74 14.28 16.35 -2.66
C ARG A 74 15.20 15.18 -3.01
N VAL A 75 15.00 14.51 -4.15
CA VAL A 75 15.92 13.50 -4.69
C VAL A 75 17.28 14.10 -4.98
N ARG A 76 17.34 15.27 -5.62
CA ARG A 76 18.62 15.93 -5.95
C ARG A 76 19.36 16.43 -4.70
N ALA A 77 18.63 16.88 -3.69
CA ALA A 77 19.18 17.29 -2.41
C ALA A 77 19.75 16.10 -1.61
N ALA A 78 19.16 14.90 -1.75
CA ALA A 78 19.63 13.69 -1.10
C ALA A 78 21.01 13.24 -1.62
N ASP A 79 21.20 13.24 -2.95
CA ASP A 79 22.50 13.06 -3.58
C ASP A 79 22.56 13.86 -4.89
N PRO A 80 23.48 14.84 -5.02
CA PRO A 80 23.65 15.61 -6.25
C PRO A 80 24.03 14.78 -7.48
N ARG A 81 24.46 13.52 -7.30
CA ARG A 81 24.77 12.55 -8.36
C ARG A 81 23.55 11.77 -8.83
N ASN A 82 22.41 11.87 -8.14
CA ASN A 82 21.17 11.27 -8.64
C ASN A 82 20.88 11.82 -10.05
N PRO A 83 20.58 10.95 -11.02
CA PRO A 83 20.20 11.39 -12.35
C PRO A 83 18.94 12.25 -12.31
N ALA A 84 18.71 13.01 -13.38
CA ALA A 84 17.40 13.58 -13.63
C ALA A 84 16.42 12.46 -13.99
N GLU A 85 15.13 12.70 -13.77
CA GLU A 85 14.07 11.84 -14.22
C GLU A 85 14.10 11.68 -15.76
N PRO A 86 13.83 10.49 -16.31
CA PRO A 86 13.66 10.32 -17.75
C PRO A 86 12.50 11.17 -18.27
N LEU A 87 12.58 11.59 -19.54
CA LEU A 87 11.51 12.35 -20.18
C LEU A 87 10.15 11.62 -20.09
N GLY A 88 9.12 12.32 -19.62
CA GLY A 88 7.77 11.79 -19.49
C GLY A 88 7.52 10.99 -18.20
N PHE A 89 8.46 11.01 -17.26
CA PHE A 89 8.34 10.38 -15.95
C PHE A 89 8.61 11.40 -14.85
N ASP A 90 7.88 11.27 -13.75
CA ASP A 90 8.19 11.96 -12.50
C ASP A 90 8.92 11.02 -11.55
N TYR A 91 9.81 11.58 -10.74
CA TYR A 91 10.09 10.97 -9.44
C TYR A 91 8.84 11.09 -8.55
N VAL A 92 8.48 9.96 -7.94
CA VAL A 92 7.48 9.91 -6.87
C VAL A 92 8.15 9.39 -5.61
N LEU A 93 8.14 10.21 -4.57
CA LEU A 93 8.68 9.86 -3.25
C LEU A 93 7.54 9.46 -2.32
N ALA A 94 7.70 8.33 -1.65
CA ALA A 94 6.76 7.85 -0.64
C ALA A 94 7.46 7.73 0.71
N ARG A 95 6.98 8.46 1.72
CA ARG A 95 7.41 8.27 3.11
C ARG A 95 6.52 7.23 3.76
N VAL A 96 7.09 6.11 4.18
CA VAL A 96 6.36 5.02 4.80
C VAL A 96 6.79 4.91 6.26
N ARG A 97 5.82 4.64 7.13
CA ARG A 97 6.02 4.21 8.50
C ARG A 97 5.64 2.74 8.64
N PHE A 98 6.52 1.94 9.23
CA PHE A 98 6.35 0.51 9.44
C PHE A 98 6.54 0.17 10.91
N GLY A 99 5.56 -0.51 11.52
CA GLY A 99 5.63 -1.06 12.86
C GLY A 99 5.66 -2.58 12.85
N TYR A 100 6.44 -3.18 13.75
CA TYR A 100 6.61 -4.64 13.86
C TYR A 100 6.54 -5.09 15.32
N ARG A 101 5.65 -6.02 15.66
CA ARG A 101 5.45 -6.44 17.07
C ARG A 101 5.02 -7.90 17.18
N ALA A 102 5.71 -8.68 18.01
CA ALA A 102 5.30 -10.05 18.32
C ALA A 102 3.94 -10.09 19.01
N ARG A 103 3.10 -11.07 18.65
CA ARG A 103 1.81 -11.34 19.32
C ARG A 103 1.93 -12.12 20.63
N GLY A 104 3.11 -12.65 20.92
CA GLY A 104 3.42 -13.39 22.14
C GLY A 104 4.73 -12.93 22.76
N VAL A 105 5.40 -13.83 23.48
CA VAL A 105 6.78 -13.59 23.94
C VAL A 105 7.66 -13.55 22.69
N PRO A 106 8.37 -12.43 22.44
CA PRO A 106 9.19 -12.31 21.23
C PRO A 106 10.37 -13.27 21.33
N GLY A 107 10.60 -14.04 20.27
CA GLY A 107 11.85 -14.78 20.08
C GLY A 107 12.96 -13.89 19.53
N THR A 108 13.87 -14.52 18.79
CA THR A 108 15.03 -13.84 18.18
C THR A 108 14.81 -13.46 16.73
N CYS A 109 13.57 -13.49 16.24
CA CYS A 109 13.28 -13.12 14.86
C CYS A 109 13.69 -11.68 14.55
N ILE A 110 14.35 -11.51 13.41
CA ILE A 110 14.68 -10.22 12.82
C ILE A 110 14.03 -10.18 11.44
N HIS A 111 13.11 -9.24 11.23
CA HIS A 111 12.47 -9.05 9.94
C HIS A 111 13.27 -8.03 9.10
N PRO A 112 13.82 -8.41 7.94
CA PRO A 112 14.47 -7.46 7.06
C PRO A 112 13.39 -6.62 6.33
N LEU A 113 13.32 -5.34 6.67
CA LEU A 113 12.55 -4.34 5.96
C LEU A 113 13.43 -3.71 4.88
N SER A 114 13.00 -3.75 3.62
CA SER A 114 13.78 -3.25 2.48
C SER A 114 12.91 -2.64 1.40
N PRO A 115 13.48 -1.81 0.51
CA PRO A 115 12.72 -1.22 -0.59
C PRO A 115 12.13 -2.26 -1.55
N GLY A 116 12.74 -3.44 -1.68
CA GLY A 116 12.30 -4.51 -2.59
C GLY A 116 10.95 -5.15 -2.22
N GLN A 117 10.47 -4.93 -1.00
CA GLN A 117 9.13 -5.35 -0.57
C GLN A 117 8.04 -4.40 -1.05
N PHE A 118 8.41 -3.23 -1.59
CA PHE A 118 7.52 -2.22 -2.10
C PHE A 118 7.56 -2.17 -3.63
N THR A 119 6.42 -2.00 -4.27
CA THR A 119 6.35 -1.87 -5.74
C THR A 119 5.26 -0.91 -6.13
N ALA A 120 5.59 0.05 -7.00
CA ALA A 120 4.61 0.93 -7.60
C ALA A 120 3.97 0.24 -8.82
N TYR A 121 2.68 0.50 -9.05
CA TYR A 121 1.90 -0.08 -10.14
C TYR A 121 1.06 0.99 -10.83
N SER A 122 0.80 0.78 -12.12
CA SER A 122 -0.26 1.50 -12.83
C SER A 122 -1.64 1.08 -12.30
N PRO A 123 -2.71 1.85 -12.57
CA PRO A 123 -4.08 1.47 -12.25
C PRO A 123 -4.50 0.11 -12.87
N GLU A 124 -3.90 -0.25 -14.00
CA GLU A 124 -4.13 -1.49 -14.74
C GLU A 124 -3.34 -2.68 -14.17
N GLY A 125 -2.46 -2.44 -13.19
CA GLY A 125 -1.69 -3.48 -12.52
C GLY A 125 -0.31 -3.77 -13.12
N GLU A 126 0.19 -2.88 -13.98
CA GLU A 126 1.55 -2.99 -14.53
C GLU A 126 2.58 -2.44 -13.54
N ALA A 127 3.62 -3.21 -13.23
CA ALA A 127 4.64 -2.80 -12.27
C ALA A 127 5.56 -1.72 -12.85
N TYR A 128 5.78 -0.65 -12.09
CA TYR A 128 6.79 0.36 -12.40
C TYR A 128 8.16 -0.02 -11.86
N ALA A 129 9.19 0.51 -12.53
CA ALA A 129 10.56 0.38 -12.05
C ALA A 129 10.76 1.18 -10.75
N ALA A 130 11.51 0.59 -9.81
CA ALA A 130 12.10 1.37 -8.74
C ALA A 130 13.06 2.41 -9.34
N ALA A 131 13.11 3.61 -8.76
CA ALA A 131 14.06 4.61 -9.20
C ALA A 131 15.48 4.18 -8.77
N ALA A 132 16.42 4.11 -9.72
CA ALA A 132 17.83 3.84 -9.44
C ALA A 132 18.54 5.08 -8.89
N VAL A 133 18.06 5.58 -7.74
CA VAL A 133 18.52 6.80 -7.07
C VAL A 133 18.71 6.54 -5.58
N THR A 134 19.52 7.37 -4.92
CA THR A 134 19.57 7.44 -3.47
C THR A 134 18.36 8.25 -2.98
N PRO A 135 17.40 7.64 -2.24
CA PRO A 135 16.26 8.38 -1.72
C PRO A 135 16.70 9.32 -0.57
N PRO A 136 15.85 10.29 -0.19
CA PRO A 136 16.11 11.09 1.01
C PRO A 136 16.26 10.24 2.27
N GLU A 137 17.05 10.72 3.23
CA GLU A 137 17.15 10.08 4.54
C GLU A 137 15.91 10.39 5.41
N PRO A 138 15.48 9.45 6.28
CA PRO A 138 15.94 8.07 6.35
C PRO A 138 15.49 7.25 5.13
N GLY A 139 16.35 6.40 4.58
CA GLY A 139 15.94 5.40 3.58
C GLY A 139 15.08 4.28 4.18
N MET A 140 14.19 3.66 3.37
CA MET A 140 13.35 2.53 3.80
C MET A 140 14.13 1.20 3.84
N GLN A 141 15.09 1.08 4.74
CA GLN A 141 15.86 -0.14 4.94
C GLN A 141 16.26 -0.31 6.41
N ARG A 142 15.86 -1.44 7.02
CA ARG A 142 16.15 -1.72 8.44
C ARG A 142 15.98 -3.20 8.79
N GLU A 143 16.77 -3.68 9.74
CA GLU A 143 16.50 -4.92 10.46
C GLU A 143 15.53 -4.64 11.62
N MET A 144 14.33 -5.22 11.57
CA MET A 144 13.25 -4.95 12.51
C MET A 144 13.16 -6.04 13.58
N LYS A 145 13.25 -5.65 14.85
CA LYS A 145 12.97 -6.49 16.01
C LYS A 145 11.56 -6.21 16.54
N SER A 146 11.03 -7.15 17.33
CA SER A 146 9.73 -6.94 17.99
C SER A 146 9.71 -5.64 18.80
N GLY A 147 8.72 -4.79 18.53
CA GLY A 147 8.56 -3.49 19.17
C GLY A 147 9.10 -2.33 18.34
N ASP A 148 9.88 -2.60 17.28
CA ASP A 148 10.47 -1.55 16.46
C ASP A 148 9.43 -0.82 15.61
N THR A 149 9.75 0.43 15.31
CA THR A 149 9.10 1.23 14.29
C THR A 149 10.18 1.87 13.42
N ALA A 150 9.94 1.90 12.12
CA ALA A 150 10.79 2.54 11.13
C ALA A 150 9.98 3.55 10.34
N GLU A 151 10.62 4.67 10.00
CA GLU A 151 10.12 5.59 8.98
C GLU A 151 11.20 5.73 7.92
N GLY A 152 10.80 5.86 6.66
CA GLY A 152 11.75 5.92 5.57
C GLY A 152 11.14 6.26 4.22
N TRP A 153 11.98 6.79 3.34
CA TRP A 153 11.62 7.17 1.99
C TRP A 153 11.89 6.06 0.99
N LEU A 154 10.99 5.96 0.03
CA LEU A 154 11.08 5.17 -1.19
C LEU A 154 11.01 6.12 -2.39
N ALA A 155 11.63 5.75 -3.50
CA ALA A 155 11.61 6.51 -4.74
C ALA A 155 11.21 5.62 -5.93
N PHE A 156 10.26 6.10 -6.72
CA PHE A 156 9.73 5.42 -7.91
C PHE A 156 9.78 6.34 -9.12
N LEU A 157 9.80 5.74 -10.31
CA LEU A 157 9.58 6.45 -11.57
C LEU A 157 8.16 6.14 -12.07
N VAL A 158 7.33 7.16 -12.18
CA VAL A 158 5.93 7.03 -12.59
C VAL A 158 5.69 7.92 -13.81
N PRO A 159 5.01 7.46 -14.88
CA PRO A 159 4.67 8.30 -16.02
C PRO A 159 3.93 9.57 -15.58
N GLU A 160 4.31 10.73 -16.09
CA GLU A 160 3.66 12.03 -15.81
C GLU A 160 2.14 11.99 -16.07
N THR A 161 1.72 11.14 -17.01
CA THR A 161 0.33 10.96 -17.43
C THR A 161 -0.49 10.04 -16.53
N ASP A 162 0.13 9.27 -15.63
CA ASP A 162 -0.61 8.45 -14.66
C ASP A 162 -0.92 9.28 -13.42
N HIS A 163 -2.20 9.48 -13.12
CA HIS A 163 -2.68 10.26 -11.98
C HIS A 163 -3.30 9.40 -10.85
N ALA A 164 -3.24 8.08 -10.97
CA ALA A 164 -3.73 7.15 -9.96
C ALA A 164 -2.79 5.95 -9.74
N PRO A 165 -1.46 6.14 -9.64
CA PRO A 165 -0.56 5.04 -9.36
C PRO A 165 -0.85 4.44 -7.99
N LEU A 166 -0.52 3.17 -7.84
CA LEU A 166 -0.68 2.39 -6.61
C LEU A 166 0.69 1.99 -6.06
N LEU A 167 0.78 1.85 -4.74
CA LEU A 167 1.91 1.26 -4.06
C LEU A 167 1.45 -0.05 -3.40
N SER A 168 2.18 -1.14 -3.64
CA SER A 168 1.97 -2.40 -2.92
C SER A 168 3.12 -2.71 -1.98
N PHE A 169 2.81 -3.42 -0.90
CA PHE A 169 3.77 -4.04 0.01
C PHE A 169 3.51 -5.56 0.11
N SER A 170 4.57 -6.36 -0.01
CA SER A 170 4.56 -7.80 0.25
C SER A 170 5.83 -8.20 1.01
N ALA A 171 5.64 -8.75 2.21
CA ALA A 171 6.74 -9.21 3.05
C ALA A 171 7.43 -10.49 2.50
N ASP A 172 6.74 -11.27 1.65
CA ASP A 172 7.26 -12.49 1.03
C ASP A 172 8.51 -12.22 0.19
N ARG A 173 8.58 -11.03 -0.41
CA ARG A 173 9.76 -10.58 -1.16
C ARG A 173 10.99 -10.32 -0.29
N GLY A 174 10.80 -10.16 1.02
CA GLY A 174 11.85 -10.07 2.03
C GLY A 174 12.16 -11.40 2.72
N GLY A 175 11.57 -12.51 2.27
CA GLY A 175 11.79 -13.85 2.84
C GLY A 175 10.96 -14.17 4.09
N ALA A 176 10.07 -13.28 4.53
CA ALA A 176 9.09 -13.60 5.57
C ALA A 176 7.87 -14.30 4.95
N VAL A 177 6.98 -14.87 5.77
CA VAL A 177 5.67 -15.37 5.29
C VAL A 177 4.60 -14.36 5.66
N GLN A 178 3.97 -13.74 4.67
CA GLN A 178 2.84 -12.85 4.89
C GLN A 178 1.53 -13.64 4.95
N HIS A 179 0.74 -13.37 5.98
CA HIS A 179 -0.62 -13.90 6.06
C HIS A 179 -1.57 -12.95 5.31
N GLY A 180 -2.15 -13.46 4.22
CA GLY A 180 -3.09 -12.75 3.35
C GLY A 180 -2.43 -11.91 2.27
N GLU A 181 -3.27 -11.26 1.46
CA GLU A 181 -2.86 -10.51 0.27
C GLU A 181 -1.92 -9.31 0.56
N PRO A 182 -1.14 -8.86 -0.45
CA PRO A 182 -0.36 -7.63 -0.39
C PRO A 182 -1.17 -6.42 0.12
N LYS A 183 -0.48 -5.46 0.74
CA LYS A 183 -1.11 -4.23 1.23
C LYS A 183 -1.00 -3.14 0.18
N TRP A 184 -2.09 -2.43 -0.08
CA TRP A 184 -2.21 -1.48 -1.19
C TRP A 184 -2.48 -0.06 -0.70
N PHE A 185 -1.78 0.91 -1.30
CA PHE A 185 -1.90 2.33 -1.02
C PHE A 185 -2.07 3.13 -2.32
N LEU A 186 -2.78 4.25 -2.22
CA LEU A 186 -2.81 5.26 -3.28
C LEU A 186 -1.49 6.04 -3.25
N LEU A 187 -0.76 6.06 -4.35
CA LEU A 187 0.54 6.71 -4.45
C LEU A 187 0.38 8.16 -5.01
N ARG A 188 -0.47 8.95 -4.37
CA ARG A 188 -0.81 10.33 -4.79
C ARG A 188 -1.36 11.17 -3.64
#